data_AF-A0A392P7M0-F1
#
_entry.id   AF-A0A392P7M0-F1
#
_cell.length_a   1.000
_cell.length_b   1.000
_cell.length_c   1.000
_cell.angle_alpha   90.00
_cell.angle_beta   90.00
_cell.angle_gamma   90.00
#
_symmetry.space_group_name_H-M   'P 1'
#
loop_
_entity.id
_entity.type
_entity.pdbx_description
1 polymer ?
#
loop_
_entity_poly.entity_id
_entity_poly.type
_entity_poly.pdbx_seq_one_letter_code
_entity_poly.pdbx_strand_id
1 'polypeptide(L)'
;MWSLHEDCKNIITSSWTEVAIGCPMYVLNVKLKRLKDKLKTWNKEVFGNVHSYVKDAEKSLQHIQSQIHLDGHSDALMIMEKEAQCNLDKALERQEEFWREKARINWHLEGDRNTAYFHK
;
A
#
# COMPACT_ATOMS: atom_id res chain seq x y z
N MET A 1 -4.36 -7.60 -1.85
CA MET A 1 -3.74 -6.28 -2.09
C MET A 1 -2.67 -6.32 -3.19
N TRP A 2 -1.50 -6.92 -2.99
CA TRP A 2 -0.46 -7.11 -4.04
C TRP A 2 -0.67 -8.32 -4.95
N SER A 3 -0.97 -9.50 -4.41
CA SER A 3 -1.12 -10.76 -5.16
C SER A 3 -2.36 -10.82 -6.08
N LEU A 4 -3.33 -9.94 -5.83
CA LEU A 4 -4.56 -9.83 -6.62
C LEU A 4 -4.45 -8.79 -7.74
N HIS A 5 -3.41 -7.96 -7.73
CA HIS A 5 -3.18 -6.96 -8.76
C HIS A 5 -2.65 -7.67 -10.02
N GLU A 6 -3.25 -7.39 -11.19
CA GLU A 6 -2.92 -8.07 -12.44
C GLU A 6 -1.42 -7.95 -12.79
N ASP A 7 -0.85 -6.76 -12.57
CA ASP A 7 0.58 -6.52 -12.80
C ASP A 7 1.53 -7.35 -11.94
N CYS A 8 1.09 -7.82 -10.77
CA CYS A 8 1.94 -8.64 -9.89
C CYS A 8 2.40 -9.92 -10.62
N LYS A 9 1.46 -10.59 -11.30
CA LYS A 9 1.76 -11.79 -12.09
C LYS A 9 2.68 -11.48 -13.27
N ASN A 10 2.47 -10.34 -13.93
CA ASN A 10 3.28 -9.90 -15.07
C ASN A 10 4.73 -9.59 -14.64
N ILE A 11 4.91 -8.93 -13.49
CA ILE A 11 6.24 -8.61 -12.93
C ILE A 11 6.98 -9.87 -12.52
N ILE A 12 6.29 -10.83 -11.88
CA ILE A 12 6.89 -12.11 -11.51
C ILE A 12 7.34 -12.84 -12.78
N THR A 13 6.45 -12.99 -13.76
CA THR A 13 6.72 -13.74 -14.99
C THR A 13 7.89 -13.13 -15.77
N SER A 14 7.86 -11.82 -16.03
CA SER A 14 8.91 -11.12 -16.77
C SER A 14 10.27 -11.17 -16.05
N SER A 15 10.29 -11.01 -14.72
CA SER A 15 11.51 -11.16 -13.92
C SER A 15 12.04 -12.59 -13.91
N TRP A 16 11.15 -13.59 -13.95
CA TRP A 16 11.54 -14.99 -13.87
C TRP A 16 12.09 -15.55 -15.19
N THR A 17 11.62 -15.03 -16.33
CA THR A 17 12.07 -15.43 -17.67
C THR A 17 13.47 -14.95 -18.01
N GLU A 18 13.95 -13.88 -17.38
CA GLU A 18 15.31 -13.38 -17.61
C GLU A 18 16.38 -14.40 -17.19
N VAL A 19 17.36 -14.59 -18.08
CA VAL A 19 18.45 -15.56 -17.94
C VAL A 19 19.38 -15.18 -16.80
N ALA A 20 19.84 -16.18 -16.04
CA ALA A 20 20.94 -16.08 -15.10
C ALA A 20 21.83 -17.32 -15.30
N ILE A 21 23.14 -17.13 -15.30
CA ILE A 21 24.13 -18.17 -15.60
C ILE A 21 24.91 -18.47 -14.33
N GLY A 22 25.09 -19.76 -14.01
CA GLY A 22 25.83 -20.23 -12.85
C GLY A 22 25.32 -21.58 -12.38
N CYS A 23 25.75 -22.02 -11.20
CA CYS A 23 25.19 -23.23 -10.60
C CYS A 23 23.69 -23.03 -10.24
N PRO A 24 22.89 -24.11 -10.16
CA PRO A 24 21.45 -24.00 -9.91
C PRO A 24 21.09 -23.14 -8.69
N MET A 25 21.86 -23.25 -7.60
CA MET A 25 21.65 -22.46 -6.38
C MET A 25 21.91 -20.97 -6.60
N TYR A 26 22.96 -20.63 -7.37
CA TYR A 26 23.28 -19.24 -7.72
C TYR A 26 22.18 -18.65 -8.61
N VAL A 27 21.75 -19.39 -9.64
CA VAL A 27 20.67 -18.97 -10.54
C VAL A 27 19.40 -18.65 -9.76
N LEU A 28 19.01 -19.52 -8.82
CA LEU A 28 17.85 -19.30 -7.97
C LEU A 28 18.01 -18.03 -7.12
N ASN A 29 19.15 -17.84 -6.46
CA ASN A 29 19.41 -16.69 -5.62
C ASN A 29 19.32 -15.36 -6.41
N VAL A 30 19.95 -15.31 -7.59
CA VAL A 30 19.92 -14.13 -8.46
C VAL A 30 18.50 -13.80 -8.90
N LYS A 31 17.74 -14.82 -9.35
CA LYS A 31 16.33 -14.63 -9.76
C LYS A 31 15.46 -14.10 -8.62
N LEU A 32 15.61 -14.65 -7.41
CA LEU A 32 14.88 -14.20 -6.22
C LEU A 32 15.27 -12.77 -5.81
N LYS A 33 16.57 -12.44 -5.81
CA LYS A 33 17.06 -11.11 -5.46
C LYS A 33 16.52 -10.05 -6.43
N ARG A 34 16.62 -10.31 -7.73
CA ARG A 34 16.07 -9.44 -8.78
C ARG A 34 14.56 -9.27 -8.62
N LEU A 35 13.83 -10.36 -8.42
CA LEU A 35 12.38 -10.31 -8.24
C LEU A 35 12.01 -9.46 -7.02
N LYS A 36 12.70 -9.65 -5.89
CA LYS A 36 12.50 -8.84 -4.68
C LYS A 36 12.68 -7.35 -4.95
N ASP A 37 13.72 -6.97 -5.68
CA ASP A 37 14.00 -5.56 -5.97
C ASP A 37 12.93 -4.96 -6.91
N LYS A 38 12.51 -5.69 -7.95
CA LYS A 38 11.42 -5.26 -8.83
C LYS A 38 10.10 -5.10 -8.07
N LEU A 39 9.74 -6.06 -7.22
CA LEU A 39 8.52 -5.99 -6.41
C LEU A 39 8.56 -4.84 -5.40
N LYS A 40 9.73 -4.53 -4.83
CA LYS A 40 9.89 -3.36 -3.94
C LYS A 40 9.64 -2.05 -4.68
N THR A 41 10.23 -1.88 -5.86
CA THR A 41 10.05 -0.69 -6.68
C THR A 41 8.59 -0.55 -7.09
N TRP A 42 8.00 -1.61 -7.65
CA TRP A 42 6.59 -1.62 -8.05
C TRP A 42 5.65 -1.32 -6.88
N ASN A 43 5.89 -1.90 -5.71
CA ASN A 43 5.08 -1.61 -4.52
C ASN A 43 5.14 -0.13 -4.14
N LYS A 44 6.31 0.50 -4.26
CA LYS A 44 6.46 1.94 -4.00
C LYS A 44 5.81 2.80 -5.09
N GLU A 45 5.83 2.38 -6.34
CA GLU A 45 5.25 3.16 -7.45
C GLU A 45 3.73 3.06 -7.50
N VAL A 46 3.16 1.88 -7.25
CA VAL A 46 1.72 1.61 -7.37
C VAL A 46 0.97 1.86 -6.07
N PHE A 47 1.52 1.41 -4.94
CA PHE A 47 0.86 1.54 -3.63
C PHE A 47 1.44 2.69 -2.80
N GLY A 48 2.63 3.18 -3.14
CA GLY A 48 3.25 4.33 -2.47
C GLY A 48 3.41 4.15 -0.97
N ASN A 49 3.42 5.29 -0.26
CA ASN A 49 3.28 5.31 1.18
C ASN A 49 1.81 5.58 1.52
N VAL A 50 1.08 4.52 1.86
CA VAL A 50 -0.34 4.59 2.22
C VAL A 50 -0.60 5.59 3.36
N HIS A 51 0.34 5.72 4.30
CA HIS A 51 0.23 6.70 5.41
C HIS A 51 0.37 8.14 4.92
N SER A 52 1.25 8.37 3.93
CA SER A 52 1.39 9.69 3.32
C SER A 52 0.13 10.06 2.55
N TYR A 53 -0.47 9.12 1.80
CA TYR A 53 -1.72 9.37 1.08
C TYR A 53 -2.88 9.76 2.00
N VAL A 54 -3.05 9.07 3.13
CA VAL A 54 -4.06 9.46 4.13
C VAL A 54 -3.77 10.86 4.65
N LYS A 55 -2.53 11.14 5.06
CA LYS A 55 -2.14 12.46 5.60
C LYS A 55 -2.35 13.59 4.61
N ASP A 56 -2.07 13.36 3.33
CA ASP A 56 -2.23 14.37 2.29
C ASP A 56 -3.72 14.58 1.94
N ALA A 57 -4.53 13.52 1.95
CA ALA A 57 -5.98 13.62 1.78
C ALA A 57 -6.64 14.36 2.96
N GLU A 58 -6.25 14.08 4.20
CA GLU A 58 -6.71 14.79 5.40
C GLU A 58 -6.39 16.29 5.31
N LYS A 59 -5.15 16.64 4.93
CA LYS A 59 -4.76 18.04 4.73
C LYS A 59 -5.59 18.74 3.66
N SER A 60 -5.85 18.08 2.54
CA SER A 60 -6.68 18.62 1.47
C SER A 60 -8.10 18.91 1.95
N LEU A 61 -8.69 17.96 2.70
CA LEU A 61 -10.02 18.13 3.27
C LEU A 61 -10.05 19.28 4.29
N GLN A 62 -9.07 19.33 5.22
CA GLN A 62 -8.94 20.41 6.19
C GLN A 62 -8.78 21.78 5.54
N HIS A 63 -8.05 21.85 4.43
CA HIS A 63 -7.88 23.09 3.68
C HIS A 63 -9.21 23.60 3.12
N ILE A 64 -9.98 22.73 2.47
CA ILE A 64 -11.30 23.07 1.91
C ILE A 64 -12.28 23.45 3.02
N GLN A 65 -12.29 22.72 4.13
CA GLN A 65 -13.14 23.04 5.29
C GLN A 65 -12.78 24.39 5.91
N SER A 66 -11.49 24.73 5.95
CA SER A 66 -11.03 26.04 6.41
C SER A 66 -11.48 27.16 5.47
N GLN A 67 -11.47 26.93 4.15
CA GLN A 67 -12.01 27.89 3.18
C GLN A 67 -13.52 28.09 3.35
N ILE A 68 -14.28 27.01 3.53
CA ILE A 68 -15.73 27.09 3.81
C ILE A 68 -16.00 27.89 5.09
N HIS A 69 -15.20 27.70 6.13
CA HIS A 69 -15.34 28.44 7.39
C HIS A 69 -15.06 29.94 7.24
N LEU A 70 -14.13 30.34 6.36
CA LEU A 70 -13.74 31.73 6.14
C LEU A 70 -14.65 32.46 5.15
N ASP A 71 -14.91 31.82 4.00
CA ASP A 71 -15.59 32.44 2.85
C ASP A 71 -17.10 32.12 2.82
N GLY A 72 -17.56 31.22 3.69
CA GLY A 72 -18.94 30.73 3.74
C GLY A 72 -19.22 29.58 2.77
N HIS A 73 -20.45 29.09 2.78
CA HIS A 73 -20.87 27.99 1.91
C HIS A 73 -21.06 28.47 0.46
N SER A 74 -20.44 27.74 -0.47
CA SER A 74 -20.64 27.88 -1.91
C SER A 74 -20.83 26.49 -2.53
N ASP A 75 -21.68 26.37 -3.55
CA ASP A 75 -21.93 25.09 -4.23
C ASP A 75 -20.64 24.44 -4.74
N ALA A 76 -19.69 25.26 -5.24
CA ALA A 76 -18.39 24.78 -5.70
C ALA A 76 -17.56 24.18 -4.54
N LEU A 77 -17.52 24.85 -3.39
CA LEU A 77 -16.78 24.38 -2.22
C LEU A 77 -17.40 23.10 -1.63
N MET A 78 -18.73 22.98 -1.63
CA MET A 78 -19.41 21.77 -1.19
C MET A 78 -19.13 20.56 -2.10
N ILE A 79 -19.06 20.79 -3.42
CA ILE A 79 -18.64 19.73 -4.36
C ILE A 79 -17.19 19.32 -4.09
N MET A 80 -16.27 20.28 -3.92
CA MET A 80 -14.88 20.00 -3.61
C MET A 80 -14.69 19.28 -2.28
N GLU A 81 -15.45 19.65 -1.24
CA GLU A 81 -15.43 18.98 0.05
C GLU A 81 -15.88 17.52 -0.08
N LYS A 82 -16.97 17.27 -0.81
CA LYS A 82 -17.47 15.91 -1.04
C LYS A 82 -16.45 15.04 -1.79
N GLU A 83 -15.78 15.60 -2.79
CA GLU A 83 -14.70 14.91 -3.52
C GLU A 83 -13.50 14.63 -2.62
N ALA A 84 -13.08 15.60 -1.80
CA ALA A 84 -11.99 15.42 -0.85
C ALA A 84 -12.31 14.35 0.20
N GLN A 85 -13.55 14.30 0.70
CA GLN A 85 -14.01 13.26 1.61
C GLN A 85 -13.95 11.87 0.96
N CYS A 86 -14.48 11.75 -0.26
CA CYS A 86 -14.42 10.49 -1.03
C CYS A 86 -12.97 10.02 -1.26
N ASN A 87 -12.04 10.95 -1.50
CA ASN A 87 -10.62 10.64 -1.65
C ASN A 87 -9.98 10.20 -0.33
N LEU A 88 -10.35 10.82 0.79
CA LEU A 88 -9.91 10.40 2.12
C LEU A 88 -10.42 9.00 2.46
N ASP A 89 -11.70 8.72 2.21
CA ASP A 89 -12.30 7.40 2.47
C ASP A 89 -11.57 6.30 1.69
N LYS A 90 -11.29 6.52 0.40
CA LYS A 90 -10.48 5.59 -0.42
C LYS A 90 -9.05 5.40 0.11
N ALA A 91 -8.44 6.46 0.64
CA ALA A 91 -7.10 6.37 1.23
C ALA A 91 -7.12 5.56 2.53
N LEU A 92 -8.15 5.73 3.37
CA LEU A 92 -8.36 4.98 4.60
C LEU A 92 -8.65 3.51 4.33
N GLU A 93 -9.49 3.17 3.34
CA GLU A 93 -9.73 1.79 2.92
C GLU A 93 -8.42 1.07 2.54
N ARG A 94 -7.57 1.73 1.75
CA ARG A 94 -6.24 1.20 1.41
C ARG A 94 -5.36 1.02 2.64
N GLN A 95 -5.44 1.93 3.61
CA GLN A 95 -4.68 1.82 4.86
C GLN A 95 -5.18 0.66 5.72
N GLU A 96 -6.49 0.46 5.80
CA GLU A 96 -7.10 -0.64 6.52
C GLU A 96 -6.68 -2.00 5.93
N GLU A 97 -6.75 -2.14 4.61
CA GLU A 97 -6.29 -3.36 3.94
C GLU A 97 -4.80 -3.63 4.21
N PHE A 98 -3.96 -2.58 4.25
CA PHE A 98 -2.53 -2.70 4.55
C PHE A 98 -2.32 -3.24 5.96
N TRP A 99 -3.04 -2.70 6.93
CA TRP A 99 -2.98 -3.15 8.32
C TRP A 99 -3.52 -4.57 8.50
N ARG A 100 -4.57 -4.92 7.77
CA ARG A 100 -5.14 -6.27 7.78
C ARG A 100 -4.12 -7.31 7.31
N GLU A 101 -3.40 -7.04 6.23
CA GLU A 101 -2.35 -7.92 5.72
C GLU A 101 -1.19 -8.02 6.72
N LYS A 102 -0.76 -6.90 7.30
CA LYS A 102 0.26 -6.84 8.35
C LYS A 102 -0.13 -7.67 9.58
N ALA A 103 -1.36 -7.52 10.06
CA ALA A 103 -1.87 -8.26 11.20
C ALA A 103 -1.92 -9.77 10.92
N ARG A 104 -2.32 -10.17 9.71
CA ARG A 104 -2.31 -11.59 9.29
C ARG A 104 -0.90 -12.17 9.28
N ILE A 105 0.08 -11.42 8.78
CA ILE A 105 1.49 -11.84 8.80
C ILE A 105 1.99 -11.98 10.24
N ASN A 106 1.71 -11.00 11.10
CA ASN A 106 2.09 -11.06 12.51
C ASN A 106 1.44 -12.26 13.21
N TRP A 107 0.14 -12.49 13.00
CA TRP A 107 -0.53 -13.67 13.51
C TRP A 107 0.14 -14.96 13.04
N HIS A 108 0.50 -15.07 11.76
CA HIS A 108 1.19 -16.27 11.27
C HIS A 108 2.57 -16.47 11.93
N LEU A 109 3.31 -15.39 12.17
CA LEU A 109 4.66 -15.43 12.74
C LEU A 109 4.67 -15.62 14.27
N GLU A 110 3.69 -15.07 14.97
CA GLU A 110 3.65 -14.95 16.44
C GLU A 110 2.56 -15.81 17.10
N GLY A 111 1.53 -16.20 16.34
CA GLY A 111 0.32 -16.94 16.73
C GLY A 111 0.59 -18.28 17.41
N ASP A 112 1.42 -19.10 16.78
CA ASP A 112 1.68 -20.48 17.23
C ASP A 112 2.91 -20.56 18.17
N ARG A 113 3.59 -19.44 18.42
CA ARG A 113 4.88 -19.42 19.12
C ARG A 113 4.79 -19.16 20.62
N ASN A 114 3.60 -19.24 21.22
CA ASN A 114 3.39 -18.96 22.65
C ASN A 114 4.10 -17.66 23.08
N THR A 115 4.05 -16.65 22.21
CA THR A 115 4.77 -15.39 22.39
C THR A 115 4.00 -14.50 23.36
N ALA A 116 4.69 -13.52 23.96
CA ALA A 116 4.08 -12.56 24.90
C ALA A 116 2.91 -11.75 24.30
N TYR A 117 2.66 -11.85 22.99
CA TYR A 117 1.51 -11.27 22.29
C TYR A 117 0.16 -11.79 22.83
N PHE A 118 0.10 -13.04 23.30
CA PHE A 118 -1.13 -13.66 23.84
C PHE A 118 -1.22 -13.70 25.37
N HIS A 119 -0.19 -13.21 26.05
CA HIS A 119 -0.10 -13.24 27.53
C HIS A 119 -0.17 -11.83 28.13
N LYS A 120 -0.80 -10.90 27.42
CA LYS A 120 -1.13 -9.55 27.89
C LYS A 120 -2.61 -9.25 27.73
#